data_AF-A0A3D8LGR4-F1
#
_entry.id   AF-A0A3D8LGR4-F1
#
_cell.length_a   1.000
_cell.length_b   1.000
_cell.length_c   1.000
_cell.angle_alpha   90.00
_cell.angle_beta   90.00
_cell.angle_gamma   90.00
#
_symmetry.space_group_name_H-M   'P 1'
#
loop_
_entity.id
_entity.type
_entity.pdbx_description
1 polymer ?
#
loop_
_entity_poly.entity_id
_entity_poly.type
_entity_poly.pdbx_seq_one_letter_code
_entity_poly.pdbx_strand_id
1 'polypeptide(L)'
;MKKYLLPLFLTLLLLPLINLEALAQENRTPYTGNNTIIVSLEGIGQRYEFISDQLLVRHNETTHRLECVLPIASLIPLNDTIPPAMAYEVLFGAKYPELHIMIEAPEQQAGTGRFTPANRGRTTSISLQGVNNETIIPVAFQPEKNTFYFSTNFDLMLDNFQASMPVKYLPILTGRVLFSIERAQWYNLRQQ
;
A
#
# COMPACT_ATOMS: atom_id res chain seq x y z
N MET A 1 3.45 -2.04 -63.85
CA MET A 1 2.69 -2.67 -62.74
C MET A 1 3.45 -2.82 -61.41
N LYS A 2 4.73 -2.41 -61.27
CA LYS A 2 5.52 -2.58 -60.03
C LYS A 2 5.52 -1.40 -59.04
N LYS A 3 4.91 -0.25 -59.37
CA LYS A 3 5.02 1.00 -58.57
C LYS A 3 4.00 1.13 -57.41
N TYR A 4 3.02 0.24 -57.32
CA TYR A 4 1.99 0.29 -56.26
C TYR A 4 2.16 -0.78 -55.17
N LEU A 5 3.16 -1.66 -55.30
CA LEU A 5 3.44 -2.71 -54.30
C LEU A 5 4.10 -2.17 -53.03
N LEU A 6 4.94 -1.13 -53.14
CA LEU A 6 5.64 -0.53 -52.01
C LEU A 6 4.71 0.18 -51.01
N PRO A 7 3.74 1.03 -51.43
CA PRO A 7 2.84 1.67 -50.48
C PRO A 7 1.86 0.68 -49.84
N LEU A 8 1.49 -0.40 -50.54
CA LEU A 8 0.63 -1.47 -50.02
C LEU A 8 1.34 -2.31 -48.93
N PHE A 9 2.64 -2.56 -49.11
CA PHE A 9 3.44 -3.27 -48.11
C PHE A 9 3.66 -2.41 -46.86
N LEU A 10 3.81 -1.08 -47.03
CA LEU A 10 4.00 -0.15 -45.92
C LEU A 10 2.74 -0.01 -45.06
N THR A 11 1.55 0.02 -45.67
CA THR A 11 0.28 0.03 -44.92
C THR A 11 -0.02 -1.30 -44.23
N LEU A 12 0.38 -2.45 -44.81
CA LEU A 12 0.21 -3.75 -44.16
C LEU A 12 1.10 -3.94 -42.94
N LEU A 13 2.29 -3.32 -42.91
CA LEU A 13 3.26 -3.45 -41.82
C LEU A 13 2.91 -2.57 -40.60
N LEU A 14 2.04 -1.58 -40.77
CA LEU A 14 1.56 -0.69 -39.71
C LEU A 14 0.29 -1.19 -39.00
N LEU A 15 -0.37 -2.23 -39.53
CA LEU A 15 -1.60 -2.80 -38.96
C LEU A 15 -1.44 -3.59 -37.64
N PRO A 16 -0.27 -4.14 -37.22
CA PRO A 16 -0.20 -4.88 -35.96
C PRO A 16 0.17 -4.03 -34.73
N LEU A 17 0.34 -2.71 -34.85
CA LEU A 17 0.68 -1.84 -33.72
C LEU A 17 -0.53 -1.35 -32.91
N ILE A 18 -1.75 -1.75 -33.31
CA ILE A 18 -2.96 -1.32 -32.64
C ILE A 18 -3.37 -2.40 -31.62
N ASN A 19 -3.08 -2.12 -30.35
CA ASN A 19 -3.75 -2.62 -29.15
C ASN A 19 -3.42 -4.03 -28.63
N LEU A 20 -2.16 -4.30 -28.28
CA LEU A 20 -1.82 -5.38 -27.33
C LEU A 20 -1.62 -4.89 -25.88
N GLU A 21 -1.39 -3.59 -25.66
CA GLU A 21 -1.17 -3.04 -24.31
C GLU A 21 -2.46 -2.79 -23.51
N ALA A 22 -3.63 -2.77 -24.17
CA ALA A 22 -4.90 -2.48 -23.50
C ALA A 22 -5.47 -3.67 -22.69
N LEU A 23 -5.13 -4.91 -23.03
CA LEU A 23 -5.72 -6.11 -22.40
C LEU A 23 -5.11 -6.45 -21.03
N ALA A 24 -3.98 -5.84 -20.64
CA ALA A 24 -3.36 -6.08 -19.33
C ALA A 24 -3.94 -5.22 -18.20
N GLN A 25 -4.62 -4.11 -18.54
CA GLN A 25 -5.16 -3.14 -17.59
C GLN A 25 -6.62 -3.42 -17.20
N GLU A 26 -7.31 -4.31 -17.92
CA GLU A 26 -8.78 -4.33 -17.98
C GLU A 26 -9.50 -5.07 -16.82
N ASN A 27 -8.77 -5.66 -15.85
CA ASN A 27 -9.40 -6.49 -14.80
C ASN A 27 -8.85 -6.28 -13.38
N ARG A 28 -8.29 -5.10 -13.07
CA ARG A 28 -7.86 -4.79 -11.70
C ARG A 28 -8.84 -3.82 -11.04
N THR A 29 -9.38 -4.20 -9.88
CA THR A 29 -10.14 -3.29 -9.01
C THR A 29 -9.35 -1.99 -8.81
N PRO A 30 -9.96 -0.80 -8.95
CA PRO A 30 -9.26 0.46 -8.76
C PRO A 30 -8.85 0.63 -7.28
N TYR A 31 -7.80 1.42 -7.05
CA TYR A 31 -7.46 1.86 -5.70
C TYR A 31 -8.51 2.85 -5.21
N THR A 32 -8.85 2.72 -3.93
CA THR A 32 -9.57 3.75 -3.18
C THR A 32 -8.55 4.69 -2.55
N GLY A 33 -8.83 5.99 -2.61
CA GLY A 33 -8.04 7.03 -1.95
C GLY A 33 -8.72 7.57 -0.69
N ASN A 34 -8.16 8.65 -0.15
CA ASN A 34 -8.60 9.33 1.07
C ASN A 34 -8.60 8.41 2.30
N ASN A 35 -7.69 7.42 2.33
CA ASN A 35 -7.44 6.65 3.52
C ASN A 35 -6.31 7.31 4.30
N THR A 36 -6.47 7.38 5.61
CA THR A 36 -5.48 7.98 6.48
C THR A 36 -4.61 6.92 7.14
N ILE A 37 -3.31 7.19 7.19
CA ILE A 37 -2.34 6.41 7.96
C ILE A 37 -1.50 7.35 8.81
N ILE A 38 -1.25 6.94 10.05
CA ILE A 38 -0.25 7.54 10.92
C ILE A 38 0.94 6.59 10.97
N VAL A 39 2.13 7.15 10.76
CA VAL A 39 3.41 6.47 10.90
C VAL A 39 4.19 7.15 12.02
N SER A 40 4.55 6.41 13.05
CA SER A 40 5.33 6.94 14.17
C SER A 40 6.71 6.31 14.22
N LEU A 41 7.75 7.14 14.24
CA LEU A 41 9.11 6.70 14.51
C LEU A 41 9.33 6.78 16.03
N GLU A 42 9.67 5.66 16.65
CA GLU A 42 9.93 5.61 18.09
C GLU A 42 11.31 6.20 18.39
N GLY A 43 11.35 7.15 19.31
CA GLY A 43 12.57 7.72 19.85
C GLY A 43 12.81 7.37 21.31
N ILE A 44 14.00 7.69 21.80
CA ILE A 44 14.47 7.32 23.14
C ILE A 44 13.66 8.00 24.27
N GLY A 45 12.90 9.06 23.98
CA GLY A 45 12.03 9.74 24.95
C GLY A 45 10.75 10.36 24.39
N GLN A 46 10.49 10.21 23.09
CA GLN A 46 9.30 10.74 22.42
C GLN A 46 8.99 9.96 21.14
N ARG A 47 7.80 10.15 20.59
CA ARG A 47 7.42 9.64 19.28
C ARG A 47 7.41 10.77 18.26
N TYR A 48 7.95 10.51 17.08
CA TYR A 48 7.87 11.41 15.95
C TYR A 48 6.76 10.90 15.04
N GLU A 49 5.61 11.57 15.06
CA GLU A 49 4.39 11.10 14.40
C GLU A 49 4.16 11.87 13.10
N PHE A 50 3.85 11.12 12.05
CA PHE A 50 3.60 11.62 10.70
C PHE A 50 2.26 11.09 10.21
N ILE A 51 1.50 11.92 9.51
CA ILE A 51 0.20 11.58 8.94
C ILE A 51 0.26 11.66 7.41
N SER A 52 -0.48 10.78 6.75
CA SER A 52 -0.78 10.87 5.32
C SER A 52 -2.24 10.50 5.06
N ASP A 53 -2.90 11.27 4.20
CA ASP A 53 -4.23 11.01 3.64
C ASP A 53 -4.17 10.35 2.25
N GLN A 54 -2.96 10.02 1.79
CA GLN A 54 -2.70 9.45 0.46
C GLN A 54 -2.49 7.93 0.48
N LEU A 55 -2.97 7.24 1.53
CA LEU A 55 -2.94 5.78 1.55
C LEU A 55 -3.93 5.24 0.50
N LEU A 56 -3.39 4.53 -0.48
CA LEU A 56 -4.18 3.86 -1.51
C LEU A 56 -4.50 2.44 -1.05
N VAL A 57 -5.76 2.02 -1.18
CA VAL A 57 -6.19 0.66 -0.79
C VAL A 57 -7.01 0.01 -1.90
N ARG A 58 -6.65 -1.24 -2.23
CA ARG A 58 -7.35 -2.08 -3.20
C ARG A 58 -7.56 -3.48 -2.64
N HIS A 59 -8.69 -4.11 -2.95
CA HIS A 59 -8.84 -5.55 -2.78
C HIS A 59 -8.47 -6.28 -4.08
N ASN A 60 -7.45 -7.13 -4.02
CA ASN A 60 -7.07 -8.03 -5.10
C ASN A 60 -7.73 -9.40 -4.86
N GLU A 61 -8.73 -9.69 -5.69
CA GLU A 61 -9.52 -10.92 -5.58
C GLU A 61 -8.76 -12.17 -6.01
N THR A 62 -7.73 -12.03 -6.87
CA THR A 62 -6.90 -13.15 -7.33
C THR A 62 -5.95 -13.64 -6.24
N THR A 63 -5.40 -12.71 -5.45
CA THR A 63 -4.44 -13.03 -4.38
C THR A 63 -5.10 -13.07 -2.99
N HIS A 64 -6.39 -12.78 -2.90
CA HIS A 64 -7.14 -12.63 -1.64
C HIS A 64 -6.43 -11.70 -0.65
N ARG A 65 -5.88 -10.59 -1.15
CA ARG A 65 -5.13 -9.61 -0.35
C ARG A 65 -5.69 -8.20 -0.52
N LEU A 66 -5.64 -7.44 0.56
CA LEU A 66 -5.77 -5.99 0.55
C LEU A 66 -4.38 -5.40 0.29
N GLU A 67 -4.28 -4.71 -0.81
CA GLU A 67 -3.07 -4.05 -1.25
C GLU A 67 -3.12 -2.59 -0.84
N CYS A 68 -2.26 -2.23 0.11
CA CYS A 68 -2.10 -0.87 0.58
C CYS A 68 -0.80 -0.29 0.06
N VAL A 69 -0.84 0.92 -0.48
CA VAL A 69 0.32 1.65 -1.00
C VAL A 69 0.36 3.03 -0.36
N LEU A 70 1.45 3.33 0.33
CA LEU A 70 1.72 4.63 0.94
C LEU A 70 2.87 5.31 0.21
N PRO A 71 2.66 6.45 -0.46
CA PRO A 71 3.74 7.30 -0.93
C PRO A 71 4.51 7.88 0.26
N ILE A 72 5.79 7.55 0.41
CA ILE A 72 6.60 7.99 1.57
C ILE A 72 6.69 9.53 1.65
N ALA A 73 6.74 10.20 0.50
CA ALA A 73 6.78 11.66 0.42
C ALA A 73 5.50 12.36 0.91
N SER A 74 4.39 11.62 1.08
CA SER A 74 3.13 12.17 1.57
C SER A 74 3.05 12.29 3.10
N LEU A 75 4.05 11.77 3.83
CA LEU A 75 4.10 11.81 5.28
C LEU A 75 4.46 13.22 5.78
N ILE A 76 3.51 13.85 6.49
CA ILE A 76 3.64 15.19 7.04
C ILE A 76 3.74 15.07 8.58
N PRO A 77 4.68 15.77 9.25
CA PRO A 77 4.77 15.73 10.70
C PRO A 77 3.50 16.30 11.36
N LEU A 78 3.06 15.67 12.46
CA LEU A 78 1.89 16.14 13.23
C LEU A 78 2.17 17.37 14.10
N ASN A 79 3.44 17.73 14.30
CA ASN A 79 3.82 18.91 15.05
C ASN A 79 5.10 19.55 14.48
N ASP A 80 5.30 20.83 14.77
CA ASP A 80 6.38 21.64 14.18
C ASP A 80 7.77 21.34 14.76
N THR A 81 7.86 20.53 15.83
CA THR A 81 9.16 20.16 16.43
C THR A 81 9.80 18.97 15.73
N ILE A 82 9.04 18.24 14.90
CA ILE A 82 9.53 17.13 14.09
C ILE A 82 10.10 17.67 12.76
N PRO A 83 11.35 17.34 12.40
CA PRO A 83 11.90 17.69 11.09
C PRO A 83 11.04 17.14 9.94
N PRO A 84 10.58 17.98 8.97
CA PRO A 84 9.66 17.53 7.91
C PRO A 84 10.22 16.39 7.04
N ALA A 85 11.54 16.37 6.81
CA ALA A 85 12.19 15.35 6.00
C ALA A 85 12.47 14.04 6.75
N MET A 86 12.23 13.96 8.06
CA MET A 86 12.68 12.83 8.88
C MET A 86 12.08 11.50 8.42
N ALA A 87 10.75 11.40 8.26
CA ALA A 87 10.13 10.16 7.77
C ALA A 87 10.64 9.78 6.37
N TYR A 88 10.74 10.75 5.47
CA TYR A 88 11.24 10.52 4.12
C TYR A 88 12.67 9.98 4.10
N GLU A 89 13.55 10.51 4.94
CA GLU A 89 14.94 10.08 5.03
C GLU A 89 15.09 8.73 5.75
N VAL A 90 14.38 8.52 6.87
CA VAL A 90 14.46 7.28 7.67
C VAL A 90 13.89 6.09 6.89
N LEU A 91 12.82 6.30 6.13
CA LEU A 91 12.22 5.25 5.30
C LEU A 91 12.88 5.14 3.91
N PHE A 92 13.95 5.91 3.66
CA PHE A 92 14.70 5.93 2.40
C PHE A 92 13.83 6.24 1.17
N GLY A 93 12.91 7.20 1.31
CA GLY A 93 11.93 7.60 0.30
C GLY A 93 12.52 8.01 -1.05
N ALA A 94 13.79 8.44 -1.10
CA ALA A 94 14.48 8.75 -2.36
C ALA A 94 14.76 7.50 -3.20
N LYS A 95 15.01 6.35 -2.56
CA LYS A 95 15.29 5.07 -3.23
C LYS A 95 14.06 4.18 -3.28
N TYR A 96 13.21 4.25 -2.26
CA TYR A 96 12.01 3.46 -2.08
C TYR A 96 10.83 4.42 -1.86
N PRO A 97 10.26 4.99 -2.93
CA PRO A 97 9.27 6.07 -2.83
C PRO A 97 7.92 5.60 -2.26
N GLU A 98 7.67 4.28 -2.24
CA GLU A 98 6.41 3.67 -1.81
C GLU A 98 6.68 2.60 -0.75
N LEU A 99 5.81 2.57 0.26
CA LEU A 99 5.67 1.46 1.20
C LEU A 99 4.48 0.61 0.77
N HIS A 100 4.71 -0.69 0.62
CA HIS A 100 3.66 -1.66 0.29
C HIS A 100 3.31 -2.50 1.52
N ILE A 101 2.02 -2.57 1.85
CA ILE A 101 1.47 -3.40 2.93
C ILE A 101 0.38 -4.28 2.34
N MET A 102 0.60 -5.60 2.34
CA MET A 102 -0.25 -6.60 1.68
C MET A 102 -0.90 -7.50 2.73
N ILE A 103 -2.11 -7.14 3.14
CA ILE A 103 -2.86 -7.76 4.23
C ILE A 103 -3.76 -8.86 3.68
N GLU A 104 -3.80 -10.03 4.31
CA GLU A 104 -4.80 -11.06 3.98
C GLU A 104 -6.23 -10.52 4.12
N ALA A 105 -7.01 -10.61 3.04
CA ALA A 105 -8.39 -10.14 3.01
C ALA A 105 -9.31 -11.06 3.83
N PRO A 106 -10.44 -10.57 4.36
CA PRO A 106 -11.35 -11.42 5.07
C PRO A 106 -12.02 -12.41 4.11
N GLU A 107 -11.95 -13.71 4.42
CA GLU A 107 -12.70 -14.73 3.68
C GLU A 107 -14.21 -14.49 3.82
N GLN A 108 -14.93 -14.49 2.70
CA GLN A 108 -16.39 -14.56 2.72
C GLN A 108 -16.78 -15.93 3.29
N GLN A 109 -17.48 -15.96 4.43
CA GLN A 109 -18.10 -17.20 4.88
C GLN A 109 -19.18 -17.58 3.85
N ALA A 110 -18.95 -18.69 3.16
CA ALA A 110 -19.90 -19.25 2.21
C ALA A 110 -21.27 -19.44 2.90
N GLY A 111 -22.28 -18.72 2.40
CA GLY A 111 -23.68 -18.94 2.76
C GLY A 111 -24.36 -17.93 3.69
N THR A 112 -23.66 -16.96 4.29
CA THR A 112 -24.31 -16.02 5.23
C THR A 112 -24.26 -14.55 4.82
N GLY A 113 -23.44 -14.17 3.83
CA GLY A 113 -23.22 -12.77 3.47
C GLY A 113 -22.68 -11.90 4.61
N ARG A 114 -22.30 -12.53 5.74
CA ARG A 114 -21.82 -11.89 6.96
C ARG A 114 -20.33 -12.18 7.08
N PHE A 115 -19.53 -11.12 6.99
CA PHE A 115 -18.12 -11.18 7.37
C PHE A 115 -18.04 -11.16 8.89
N THR A 116 -17.32 -12.11 9.49
CA THR A 116 -17.11 -12.11 10.94
C THR A 116 -16.25 -10.89 11.32
N PRO A 117 -16.78 -9.90 12.05
CA PRO A 117 -15.98 -8.82 12.58
C PRO A 117 -15.18 -9.43 13.74
N ALA A 118 -13.96 -9.85 13.45
CA ALA A 118 -13.07 -10.35 14.47
C ALA A 118 -11.74 -9.64 14.28
N ASN A 119 -11.31 -8.93 15.32
CA ASN A 119 -9.91 -8.55 15.52
C ASN A 119 -9.10 -9.85 15.53
N ARG A 120 -8.65 -10.28 14.34
CA ARG A 120 -7.86 -11.49 14.15
C ARG A 120 -6.53 -11.09 13.58
N GLY A 121 -5.51 -11.87 13.95
CA GLY A 121 -4.23 -11.82 13.26
C GLY A 121 -4.44 -12.14 11.79
N ARG A 122 -3.93 -11.28 10.90
CA ARG A 122 -3.92 -11.48 9.46
C ARG A 122 -2.49 -11.53 8.95
N THR A 123 -2.23 -12.51 8.09
CA THR A 123 -0.93 -12.61 7.43
C THR A 123 -0.72 -11.37 6.58
N THR A 124 0.36 -10.65 6.84
CA THR A 124 0.66 -9.39 6.18
C THR A 124 2.09 -9.40 5.69
N SER A 125 2.27 -9.19 4.39
CA SER A 125 3.58 -8.96 3.80
C SER A 125 3.83 -7.46 3.70
N ILE A 126 4.98 -7.01 4.17
CA ILE A 126 5.36 -5.60 4.22
C ILE A 126 6.65 -5.46 3.43
N SER A 127 6.69 -4.52 2.49
CA SER A 127 7.91 -4.19 1.73
C SER A 127 8.48 -2.88 2.24
N LEU A 128 9.57 -2.96 3.01
CA LEU A 128 10.22 -1.81 3.62
C LEU A 128 11.68 -1.76 3.17
N GLN A 129 12.08 -0.62 2.61
CA GLN A 129 13.41 -0.43 2.00
C GLN A 129 13.82 -1.54 1.02
N GLY A 130 12.84 -2.10 0.28
CA GLY A 130 13.06 -3.16 -0.71
C GLY A 130 13.22 -4.57 -0.13
N VAL A 131 13.06 -4.75 1.19
CA VAL A 131 13.03 -6.06 1.84
C VAL A 131 11.59 -6.40 2.21
N ASN A 132 11.18 -7.61 1.87
CA ASN A 132 9.85 -8.11 2.21
C ASN A 132 9.93 -8.97 3.47
N ASN A 133 9.05 -8.69 4.43
CA ASN A 133 8.88 -9.55 5.60
C ASN A 133 7.39 -9.88 5.78
N GLU A 134 7.09 -11.10 6.20
CA GLU A 134 5.74 -11.54 6.51
C GLU A 134 5.56 -11.63 8.03
N THR A 135 4.48 -11.05 8.52
CA THR A 135 4.12 -11.06 9.93
C THR A 135 2.61 -11.17 10.11
N ILE A 136 2.15 -11.38 11.33
CA ILE A 136 0.74 -11.42 11.68
C ILE A 136 0.39 -10.14 12.43
N ILE A 137 -0.48 -9.31 11.86
CA ILE A 137 -0.95 -8.06 12.49
C ILE A 137 -2.42 -8.15 12.85
N PRO A 138 -2.88 -7.46 13.91
CA PRO A 138 -4.30 -7.39 14.24
C PRO A 138 -5.01 -6.49 13.21
N VAL A 139 -6.08 -7.01 12.60
CA VAL A 139 -6.92 -6.23 11.68
C VAL A 139 -8.38 -6.37 12.07
N ALA A 140 -9.07 -5.23 12.20
CA ALA A 140 -10.50 -5.18 12.40
C ALA A 140 -11.17 -4.90 11.05
N PHE A 141 -12.20 -5.68 10.70
CA PHE A 141 -13.02 -5.44 9.51
C PHE A 141 -14.43 -5.04 9.92
N GLN A 142 -14.94 -3.98 9.31
CA GLN A 142 -16.27 -3.43 9.55
C GLN A 142 -17.01 -3.31 8.21
N PRO A 143 -17.97 -4.21 7.92
CA PRO A 143 -18.82 -4.05 6.74
C PRO A 143 -19.81 -2.90 6.94
N GLU A 144 -19.96 -2.03 5.94
CA GLU A 144 -20.96 -0.96 5.93
C GLU A 144 -21.64 -0.85 4.56
N LYS A 145 -22.88 -1.36 4.47
CA LYS A 145 -23.71 -1.41 3.25
C LYS A 145 -22.93 -1.96 2.04
N ASN A 146 -22.34 -1.07 1.22
CA ASN A 146 -21.66 -1.37 -0.04
C ASN A 146 -20.14 -1.14 0.04
N THR A 147 -19.62 -0.80 1.22
CA THR A 147 -18.22 -0.48 1.46
C THR A 147 -17.69 -1.32 2.62
N PHE A 148 -16.41 -1.67 2.55
CA PHE A 148 -15.73 -2.33 3.66
C PHE A 148 -14.72 -1.37 4.24
N TYR A 149 -14.72 -1.28 5.57
CA TYR A 149 -13.70 -0.56 6.30
C TYR A 149 -12.80 -1.54 7.04
N PHE A 150 -11.54 -1.18 7.18
CA PHE A 150 -10.63 -1.84 8.10
C PHE A 150 -9.82 -0.86 8.91
N SER A 151 -9.38 -1.36 10.06
CA SER A 151 -8.46 -0.67 10.94
C SER A 151 -7.36 -1.62 11.39
N THR A 152 -6.14 -1.13 11.52
CA THR A 152 -5.01 -1.91 12.04
C THR A 152 -4.02 -1.00 12.75
N ASN A 153 -3.41 -1.54 13.80
CA ASN A 153 -2.32 -0.92 14.54
C ASN A 153 -1.25 -1.98 14.75
N PHE A 154 -0.04 -1.73 14.29
CA PHE A 154 1.07 -2.66 14.42
C PHE A 154 2.41 -1.92 14.44
N ASP A 155 3.45 -2.61 14.88
CA ASP A 155 4.80 -2.08 14.89
C ASP A 155 5.78 -3.04 14.23
N LEU A 156 6.86 -2.45 13.73
CA LEU A 156 7.94 -3.12 13.03
C LEU A 156 9.27 -2.64 13.60
N MET A 157 10.25 -3.53 13.63
CA MET A 157 11.65 -3.14 13.84
C MET A 157 12.34 -3.04 12.48
N LEU A 158 13.00 -1.92 12.18
CA LEU A 158 13.75 -1.74 10.93
C LEU A 158 14.77 -2.87 10.71
N ASP A 159 15.40 -3.34 11.79
CA ASP A 159 16.37 -4.44 11.75
C ASP A 159 15.78 -5.75 11.20
N ASN A 160 14.48 -6.01 11.42
CA ASN A 160 13.79 -7.19 10.87
C ASN A 160 13.69 -7.15 9.33
N PHE A 161 13.91 -5.98 8.74
CA PHE A 161 13.92 -5.76 7.29
C PHE A 161 15.33 -5.55 6.76
N GLN A 162 16.37 -5.74 7.59
CA GLN A 162 17.75 -5.33 7.25
C GLN A 162 17.79 -3.86 6.78
N ALA A 163 16.83 -3.05 7.23
CA ALA A 163 16.67 -1.68 6.82
C ALA A 163 17.71 -0.82 7.55
N SER A 164 18.29 0.12 6.82
CA SER A 164 19.28 1.02 7.37
C SER A 164 18.61 2.27 7.92
N MET A 165 19.14 2.79 9.02
CA MET A 165 18.74 4.09 9.58
C MET A 165 19.84 5.11 9.29
N PRO A 166 19.52 6.33 8.82
CA PRO A 166 20.53 7.35 8.58
C PRO A 166 21.29 7.69 9.87
N VAL A 167 22.62 7.85 9.78
CA VAL A 167 23.52 8.05 10.94
C VAL A 167 23.06 9.19 11.85
N LYS A 168 22.55 10.28 11.28
CA LYS A 168 22.08 11.45 12.04
C LYS A 168 20.88 11.15 12.96
N TYR A 169 20.14 10.07 12.71
CA TYR A 169 18.97 9.68 13.50
C TYR A 169 19.25 8.56 14.51
N LEU A 170 20.40 7.87 14.41
CA LEU A 170 20.80 6.82 15.36
C LEU A 170 20.78 7.26 16.84
N PRO A 171 21.16 8.51 17.21
CA PRO A 171 21.15 8.91 18.62
C PRO A 171 19.76 9.18 19.18
N ILE A 172 18.73 9.30 18.34
CA ILE A 172 17.40 9.76 18.77
C ILE A 172 16.27 8.77 18.46
N LEU A 173 16.48 7.83 17.53
CA LEU A 173 15.50 6.81 17.13
C LEU A 173 15.92 5.42 17.59
N THR A 174 14.94 4.59 17.95
CA THR A 174 15.16 3.20 18.39
C THR A 174 15.20 2.20 17.23
N GLY A 175 14.77 2.63 16.04
CA GLY A 175 14.56 1.74 14.89
C GLY A 175 13.19 1.07 14.86
N ARG A 176 12.32 1.30 15.86
CA ARG A 176 10.94 0.84 15.84
C ARG A 176 10.04 1.83 15.11
N VAL A 177 9.19 1.32 14.23
CA VAL A 177 8.21 2.09 13.44
C VAL A 177 6.82 1.55 13.73
N LEU A 178 5.90 2.44 14.09
CA LEU A 178 4.51 2.10 14.38
C LEU A 178 3.62 2.60 13.24
N PHE A 179 2.66 1.78 12.84
CA PHE A 179 1.68 2.09 11.80
C PHE A 179 0.29 2.03 12.41
N SER A 180 -0.52 3.04 12.11
CA SER A 180 -1.92 3.10 12.52
C SER A 180 -2.79 3.50 11.35
N ILE A 181 -3.76 2.65 11.03
CA ILE A 181 -4.81 2.90 10.06
C ILE A 181 -6.12 2.80 10.84
N GLU A 182 -6.80 3.92 11.05
CA GLU A 182 -8.02 3.95 11.87
C GLU A 182 -9.25 3.49 11.10
N ARG A 183 -9.36 3.90 9.83
CA ARG A 183 -10.54 3.63 9.01
C ARG A 183 -10.21 3.78 7.52
N ALA A 184 -9.64 2.72 6.94
CA ALA A 184 -9.41 2.67 5.51
C ALA A 184 -10.54 1.90 4.80
N GLN A 185 -11.03 2.43 3.70
CA GLN A 185 -12.07 1.84 2.87
C GLN A 185 -11.48 0.97 1.77
N TRP A 186 -12.26 -0.01 1.31
CA TRP A 186 -12.19 -0.51 -0.06
C TRP A 186 -13.60 -0.79 -0.60
N TYR A 187 -13.79 -0.63 -1.90
CA TYR A 187 -15.06 -0.96 -2.55
C TYR A 187 -15.09 -2.41 -3.03
N ASN A 188 -16.22 -3.08 -2.81
CA ASN A 188 -16.53 -4.33 -3.48
C ASN A 188 -17.38 -4.00 -4.73
N LEU A 189 -16.78 -4.07 -5.92
CA LEU A 189 -17.45 -3.72 -7.17
C LEU A 189 -18.52 -4.73 -7.61
N ARG A 190 -18.71 -5.86 -6.91
CA ARG A 190 -19.65 -6.92 -7.31
C ARG A 190 -21.11 -6.69 -6.87
N GLN A 191 -21.47 -5.51 -6.36
CA GLN A 191 -22.84 -5.18 -5.94
C GLN A 191 -23.54 -4.15 -6.83
N GLN A 192 -23.09 -3.97 -8.08
CA GLN A 192 -23.84 -3.25 -9.10
C GLN A 192 -24.51 -4.21 -10.08
#